data_AF-A0A651HIA9-F1
#
_entry.id   AF-A0A651HIA9-F1
#
_cell.length_a   1.000
_cell.length_b   1.000
_cell.length_c   1.000
_cell.angle_alpha   90.00
_cell.angle_beta   90.00
_cell.angle_gamma   90.00
#
_symmetry.space_group_name_H-M   'P 1'
#
loop_
_entity.id
_entity.type
_entity.pdbx_description
1 polymer ?
#
loop_
_entity_poly.entity_id
_entity_poly.type
_entity_poly.pdbx_seq_one_letter_code
_entity_poly.pdbx_strand_id
1 'polypeptide(L)'
;MAQKPSKPDSTQGDDRNLVAVDDSYAGASFEDRLYLFWEKYKGAVVLLCIALVVIIVGREGLRIWADVQDSRVQATFAEAATPEELRAFATDHRGHPLAGLALLDLADQAYRAGSYHQAAQDYSAAAAILTEPSLKARARMGEAVSHVRDGATAAAEPVLERLARDASQLLAIRSEAHYHLAVLAREAGDYDRAREKADAILDLNPGGFWANRAQSLRTSLPPQES
;
A
#
# COMPACT_ATOMS: atom_id res chain seq x y z
N MET A 1 63.82 -94.49 -0.07
CA MET A 1 64.62 -93.29 0.28
C MET A 1 63.99 -92.13 -0.49
N ALA A 2 63.52 -91.00 0.05
CA ALA A 2 63.78 -90.27 1.29
C ALA A 2 62.56 -89.40 1.74
N GLN A 3 62.63 -88.94 3.00
CA GLN A 3 61.85 -87.94 3.80
C GLN A 3 61.47 -86.62 3.09
N LYS A 4 60.56 -85.71 3.52
CA LYS A 4 59.50 -85.49 4.56
C LYS A 4 58.85 -84.08 4.24
N PRO A 5 58.04 -83.37 5.09
CA PRO A 5 56.66 -82.91 4.79
C PRO A 5 56.40 -81.37 4.88
N SER A 6 55.12 -80.95 4.75
CA SER A 6 54.39 -79.93 5.56
C SER A 6 53.63 -78.81 4.81
N LYS A 7 52.32 -78.74 5.09
CA LYS A 7 51.28 -77.67 4.92
C LYS A 7 51.62 -76.37 5.73
N PRO A 8 50.87 -75.22 5.72
CA PRO A 8 49.42 -75.03 5.43
C PRO A 8 48.92 -73.68 4.80
N ASP A 9 47.61 -73.66 4.54
CA ASP A 9 46.56 -72.61 4.59
C ASP A 9 46.72 -71.19 3.98
N SER A 10 45.70 -70.81 3.20
CA SER A 10 44.96 -69.55 3.43
C SER A 10 43.54 -69.62 2.87
N THR A 11 42.61 -69.83 3.81
CA THR A 11 41.29 -69.19 3.94
C THR A 11 40.64 -68.56 2.69
N GLN A 12 39.69 -69.34 2.16
CA GLN A 12 38.32 -68.98 1.75
C GLN A 12 37.94 -67.50 1.98
N GLY A 13 37.65 -66.83 0.87
CA GLY A 13 37.29 -65.41 0.78
C GLY A 13 36.01 -65.07 1.54
N ASP A 14 36.14 -64.01 2.34
CA ASP A 14 35.08 -63.26 2.99
C ASP A 14 34.27 -62.52 1.91
N ASP A 15 33.06 -63.03 1.62
CA ASP A 15 32.03 -62.38 0.79
C ASP A 15 31.55 -61.10 1.48
N ARG A 16 32.41 -60.09 1.50
CA ARG A 16 31.95 -58.72 1.69
C ARG A 16 31.45 -58.26 0.33
N ASN A 17 30.14 -58.06 0.28
CA ASN A 17 29.47 -57.21 -0.69
C ASN A 17 30.11 -55.81 -0.63
N LEU A 18 31.27 -55.66 -1.29
CA LEU A 18 31.85 -54.40 -1.61
C LEU A 18 30.95 -53.83 -2.70
N VAL A 19 29.96 -53.06 -2.26
CA VAL A 19 29.35 -52.02 -3.08
C VAL A 19 30.53 -51.35 -3.77
N ALA A 20 30.57 -51.41 -5.10
CA ALA A 20 31.55 -50.67 -5.88
C ALA A 20 31.35 -49.19 -5.54
N VAL A 21 32.09 -48.72 -4.54
CA VAL A 21 32.36 -47.31 -4.38
C VAL A 21 33.12 -46.99 -5.64
N ASP A 22 32.48 -46.22 -6.49
CA ASP A 22 33.05 -45.67 -7.71
C ASP A 22 34.47 -45.17 -7.38
N ASP A 23 35.51 -45.89 -7.82
CA ASP A 23 36.94 -45.62 -7.52
C ASP A 23 37.33 -44.18 -7.89
N SER A 24 36.50 -43.54 -8.70
CA SER A 24 36.44 -42.12 -9.04
C SER A 24 36.58 -41.13 -7.85
N TYR A 25 36.40 -41.56 -6.59
CA TYR A 25 36.42 -40.66 -5.42
C TYR A 25 37.48 -40.98 -4.35
N ALA A 26 38.08 -42.18 -4.37
CA ALA A 26 39.04 -42.63 -3.38
C ALA A 26 40.48 -42.33 -3.83
N GLY A 27 41.01 -41.16 -3.45
CA GLY A 27 42.37 -40.71 -3.80
C GLY A 27 42.42 -39.57 -4.83
N ALA A 28 41.27 -39.17 -5.38
CA ALA A 28 41.16 -38.03 -6.28
C ALA A 28 41.61 -36.73 -5.60
N SER A 29 42.51 -35.99 -6.26
CA SER A 29 42.88 -34.65 -5.83
C SER A 29 41.65 -33.72 -5.88
N PHE A 30 41.70 -32.56 -5.22
CA PHE A 30 40.61 -31.59 -5.31
C PHE A 30 40.29 -31.22 -6.77
N GLU A 31 41.33 -31.16 -7.61
CA GLU A 31 41.25 -30.82 -9.01
C GLU A 31 40.48 -31.87 -9.82
N ASP A 32 40.71 -33.16 -9.55
CA ASP A 32 39.99 -34.27 -10.20
C ASP A 32 38.51 -34.28 -9.82
N ARG A 33 38.20 -34.02 -8.54
CA ARG A 33 36.82 -33.90 -8.05
C ARG A 33 36.10 -32.72 -8.69
N LEU A 34 36.79 -31.60 -8.88
CA LEU A 34 36.27 -30.42 -9.56
C LEU A 34 36.03 -30.69 -11.04
N TYR A 35 36.94 -31.39 -11.70
CA TYR A 35 36.80 -31.76 -13.11
C TYR A 35 35.60 -32.68 -13.34
N LEU A 36 35.44 -33.72 -12.53
CA LEU A 36 34.29 -34.64 -12.59
C LEU A 36 32.97 -33.92 -12.29
N PHE A 37 32.96 -33.01 -11.30
CA PHE A 37 31.80 -32.17 -11.01
C PHE A 37 31.45 -31.28 -12.20
N TRP A 38 32.44 -30.60 -12.78
CA TRP A 38 32.25 -29.73 -13.93
C TRP A 38 31.74 -30.52 -15.15
N GLU A 39 32.33 -31.66 -15.46
CA GLU A 39 31.90 -32.49 -16.58
C GLU A 39 30.44 -32.95 -16.44
N LYS A 40 30.04 -33.32 -15.22
CA LYS A 40 28.68 -33.77 -14.90
C LYS A 40 27.65 -32.64 -14.84
N TYR A 41 28.02 -31.47 -14.31
CA TYR A 41 27.06 -30.39 -13.99
C TYR A 41 27.24 -29.09 -14.78
N LYS A 42 28.23 -28.96 -15.67
CA LYS A 42 28.48 -27.73 -16.47
C LYS A 42 27.23 -27.18 -17.15
N GLY A 43 26.39 -28.05 -17.72
CA GLY A 43 25.15 -27.63 -18.38
C GLY A 43 24.15 -27.01 -17.40
N ALA A 44 23.98 -27.62 -16.22
CA ALA A 44 23.11 -27.11 -15.17
C ALA A 44 23.63 -25.80 -14.56
N VAL A 45 24.94 -25.70 -14.34
CA VAL A 45 25.58 -24.48 -13.83
C VAL A 45 25.46 -23.33 -14.84
N VAL A 46 25.72 -23.58 -16.12
CA VAL A 46 25.56 -22.56 -17.18
C VAL A 46 24.10 -22.12 -17.30
N LEU A 47 23.14 -23.05 -17.26
CA LEU A 47 21.72 -22.72 -17.31
C LEU A 47 21.28 -21.90 -16.09
N LEU A 48 21.78 -22.20 -14.90
CA LEU A 48 21.55 -21.41 -13.70
C LEU A 48 22.12 -19.99 -13.83
N CYS A 49 23.35 -19.85 -14.35
CA CYS A 49 23.95 -18.54 -14.59
C CYS A 49 23.14 -17.73 -15.61
N ILE A 50 22.69 -18.33 -16.72
CA ILE A 50 21.83 -17.67 -17.71
C ILE A 50 20.51 -17.24 -17.09
N ALA A 51 19.86 -18.12 -16.32
CA ALA A 51 18.62 -17.81 -15.62
C ALA A 51 18.79 -16.62 -14.67
N LEU A 52 19.88 -16.57 -13.92
CA LEU A 52 20.20 -15.43 -13.04
C LEU A 52 20.37 -14.13 -13.83
N VAL A 53 21.10 -14.15 -14.96
CA VAL A 53 21.23 -12.96 -15.81
C VAL A 53 19.89 -12.53 -16.38
N VAL A 54 19.06 -13.46 -16.87
CA VAL A 54 17.72 -13.14 -17.40
C VAL A 54 16.82 -12.55 -16.32
N ILE A 55 16.86 -13.05 -15.09
CA ILE A 55 16.10 -12.49 -13.97
C ILE A 55 16.54 -11.05 -13.67
N ILE A 56 17.86 -10.80 -13.62
CA ILE A 56 18.40 -9.46 -13.34
C ILE A 56 18.05 -8.49 -14.48
N VAL A 57 18.33 -8.87 -15.73
CA VAL A 57 18.07 -8.03 -16.91
C VAL A 57 16.57 -7.82 -17.11
N GLY A 58 15.75 -8.84 -16.91
CA GLY A 58 14.30 -8.74 -16.96
C GLY A 58 13.77 -7.75 -15.91
N ARG A 59 14.28 -7.84 -14.69
CA ARG A 59 13.89 -6.92 -13.60
C ARG A 59 14.29 -5.47 -13.89
N GLU A 60 15.51 -5.22 -14.37
CA GLU A 60 15.96 -3.85 -14.70
C GLU A 60 15.30 -3.30 -15.97
N GLY A 61 15.06 -4.16 -16.97
CA GLY A 61 14.34 -3.79 -18.19
C GLY A 61 12.89 -3.38 -17.92
N LEU A 62 12.20 -4.11 -17.03
CA LEU A 62 10.84 -3.75 -16.59
C LEU A 62 10.79 -2.42 -15.84
N ARG A 63 11.83 -2.09 -15.06
CA ARG A 63 11.94 -0.80 -14.35
C ARG A 63 12.09 0.37 -15.30
N ILE A 64 13.06 0.30 -16.22
CA ILE A 64 13.31 1.38 -17.20
C ILE A 64 12.07 1.63 -18.04
N TRP A 65 11.38 0.56 -18.46
CA TRP A 65 10.14 0.70 -19.21
C TRP A 65 9.02 1.37 -18.40
N ALA A 66 8.89 1.02 -17.11
CA ALA A 66 7.94 1.68 -16.21
C ALA A 66 8.28 3.16 -16.03
N ASP A 67 9.55 3.52 -15.82
CA ASP A 67 10.00 4.90 -15.64
C ASP A 67 9.73 5.78 -16.88
N VAL A 68 9.92 5.24 -18.08
CA VAL A 68 9.61 5.94 -19.34
C VAL A 68 8.11 6.14 -19.50
N GLN A 69 7.28 5.15 -19.15
CA GLN A 69 5.83 5.31 -19.17
C GLN A 69 5.37 6.36 -18.14
N ASP A 70 5.89 6.30 -16.92
CA ASP A 70 5.56 7.24 -15.85
C ASP A 70 5.90 8.69 -16.25
N SER A 71 7.08 8.89 -16.86
CA SER A 71 7.51 10.20 -17.38
C SER A 71 6.56 10.74 -18.46
N ARG A 72 6.02 9.87 -19.32
CA ARG A 72 5.03 10.27 -20.33
C ARG A 72 3.71 10.68 -19.68
N VAL A 73 3.22 9.91 -18.71
CA VAL A 73 1.99 10.24 -17.98
C VAL A 73 2.13 11.55 -17.22
N GLN A 74 3.30 11.81 -16.62
CA GLN A 74 3.63 13.09 -15.99
C GLN A 74 3.59 14.26 -16.98
N ALA A 75 4.15 14.10 -18.18
CA ALA A 75 4.11 15.12 -19.22
C ALA A 75 2.66 15.41 -19.67
N THR A 76 1.86 14.37 -19.94
CA THR A 76 0.44 14.53 -20.31
C THR A 76 -0.36 15.23 -19.21
N PHE A 77 -0.09 14.91 -17.93
CA PHE A 77 -0.72 15.60 -16.81
C PHE A 77 -0.32 17.07 -16.75
N ALA A 78 0.95 17.40 -16.98
CA ALA A 78 1.44 18.78 -16.95
C ALA A 78 0.89 19.63 -18.11
N GLU A 79 0.55 19.01 -19.24
CA GLU A 79 -0.09 19.67 -20.38
C GLU A 79 -1.60 19.90 -20.18
N ALA A 80 -2.26 19.09 -19.35
CA ALA A 80 -3.68 19.24 -19.04
C ALA A 80 -3.92 20.50 -18.18
N ALA A 81 -4.37 21.58 -18.82
CA ALA A 81 -4.55 22.89 -18.18
C ALA A 81 -6.01 23.25 -17.92
N THR A 82 -6.95 22.57 -18.58
CA THR A 82 -8.39 22.81 -18.47
C THR A 82 -9.11 21.71 -17.68
N PRO A 83 -10.27 22.00 -17.07
CA PRO A 83 -11.08 20.99 -16.39
C PRO A 83 -11.46 19.81 -17.28
N GLU A 84 -11.70 20.06 -18.57
CA GLU A 84 -12.05 19.04 -19.55
C GLU A 84 -10.86 18.12 -19.83
N GLU A 85 -9.65 18.68 -20.00
CA GLU A 85 -8.42 17.93 -20.19
C GLU A 85 -8.05 17.12 -18.95
N LEU A 86 -8.16 17.70 -17.75
CA LEU A 86 -7.93 16.98 -16.50
C LEU A 86 -8.90 15.82 -16.32
N ARG A 87 -10.17 15.98 -16.72
CA ARG A 87 -11.17 14.92 -16.65
C ARG A 87 -10.89 13.82 -17.67
N ALA A 88 -10.49 14.17 -18.88
CA ALA A 88 -10.05 13.21 -19.89
C ALA A 88 -8.81 12.44 -19.39
N PHE A 89 -7.80 13.16 -18.89
CA PHE A 89 -6.59 12.57 -18.31
C PHE A 89 -6.92 11.57 -17.19
N ALA A 90 -7.77 11.95 -16.23
CA ALA A 90 -8.18 11.07 -15.14
C ALA A 90 -8.93 9.81 -15.64
N THR A 91 -9.72 9.97 -16.71
CA THR A 91 -10.47 8.88 -17.34
C THR A 91 -9.57 7.89 -18.05
N ASP A 92 -8.50 8.38 -18.67
CA ASP A 92 -7.52 7.55 -19.41
C ASP A 92 -6.50 6.89 -18.48
N HIS A 93 -6.26 7.46 -17.30
CA HIS A 93 -5.22 7.02 -16.36
C HIS A 93 -5.78 6.61 -14.99
N ARG A 94 -6.96 5.96 -14.93
CA ARG A 94 -7.75 5.71 -13.69
C ARG A 94 -7.03 5.06 -12.51
N GLY A 95 -5.93 4.36 -12.74
CA GLY A 95 -5.12 3.72 -11.69
C GLY A 95 -3.89 4.51 -11.27
N HIS A 96 -3.58 5.61 -11.95
CA HIS A 96 -2.37 6.39 -11.74
C HIS A 96 -2.56 7.43 -10.63
N PRO A 97 -1.62 7.63 -9.69
CA PRO A 97 -1.75 8.64 -8.63
C PRO A 97 -2.06 10.05 -9.14
N LEU A 98 -1.50 10.43 -10.30
CA LEU A 98 -1.79 11.72 -10.94
C LEU A 98 -3.26 11.86 -11.38
N ALA A 99 -3.95 10.78 -11.73
CA ALA A 99 -5.40 10.85 -12.00
C ALA A 99 -6.17 11.20 -10.72
N GLY A 100 -5.72 10.68 -9.57
CA GLY A 100 -6.23 11.08 -8.27
C GLY A 100 -6.01 12.57 -7.98
N LEU A 101 -4.85 13.12 -8.34
CA LEU A 101 -4.58 14.56 -8.22
C LEU A 101 -5.41 15.41 -9.19
N ALA A 102 -5.60 14.96 -10.43
CA ALA A 102 -6.48 15.62 -11.40
C ALA A 102 -7.91 15.72 -10.88
N LEU A 103 -8.45 14.61 -10.36
CA LEU A 103 -9.78 14.57 -9.75
C LEU A 103 -9.87 15.44 -8.50
N LEU A 104 -8.80 15.49 -7.71
CA LEU A 104 -8.74 16.33 -6.53
C LEU A 104 -8.83 17.83 -6.89
N ASP A 105 -8.14 18.26 -7.95
CA ASP A 105 -8.24 19.64 -8.43
C ASP A 105 -9.62 19.93 -9.05
N LEU A 106 -10.16 19.01 -9.86
CA LEU A 106 -11.52 19.12 -10.40
C LEU A 106 -12.56 19.27 -9.28
N ALA A 107 -12.41 18.50 -8.19
CA ALA A 107 -13.27 18.60 -7.03
C ALA A 107 -13.16 19.97 -6.34
N ASP A 108 -11.94 20.49 -6.16
CA ASP A 108 -11.71 21.83 -5.60
C ASP A 108 -12.31 22.94 -6.48
N GLN A 109 -12.25 22.78 -7.81
CA GLN A 109 -12.87 23.70 -8.77
C GLN A 109 -14.39 23.64 -8.70
N ALA A 110 -14.98 22.43 -8.71
CA ALA A 110 -16.42 22.23 -8.57
C ALA A 110 -16.94 22.78 -7.24
N TYR A 111 -16.21 22.58 -6.14
CA TYR A 111 -16.56 23.11 -4.82
C TYR A 111 -16.59 24.64 -4.83
N ARG A 112 -15.56 25.29 -5.40
CA ARG A 112 -15.49 26.75 -5.53
C ARG A 112 -16.59 27.30 -6.44
N ALA A 113 -17.01 26.54 -7.44
CA ALA A 113 -18.13 26.89 -8.32
C ALA A 113 -19.50 26.63 -7.68
N GLY A 114 -19.57 26.13 -6.43
CA GLY A 114 -20.82 25.79 -5.76
C GLY A 114 -21.49 24.50 -6.28
N SER A 115 -20.81 23.75 -7.15
CA SER A 115 -21.29 22.46 -7.66
C SER A 115 -20.97 21.34 -6.67
N TYR A 116 -21.58 21.41 -5.48
CA TYR A 116 -21.21 20.56 -4.35
C TYR A 116 -21.47 19.08 -4.58
N HIS A 117 -22.54 18.72 -5.28
CA HIS A 117 -22.80 17.35 -5.68
C HIS A 117 -21.64 16.75 -6.51
N GLN A 118 -21.19 17.49 -7.53
CA GLN A 118 -20.08 17.08 -8.39
C GLN A 118 -18.76 17.05 -7.62
N ALA A 119 -18.51 18.06 -6.77
CA ALA A 119 -17.32 18.10 -5.93
C ALA A 119 -17.23 16.85 -5.04
N ALA A 120 -18.33 16.43 -4.42
CA ALA A 120 -18.36 15.23 -3.59
C ALA A 120 -17.99 13.96 -4.39
N GLN A 121 -18.51 13.83 -5.62
CA GLN A 121 -18.19 12.71 -6.52
C GLN A 121 -16.70 12.69 -6.90
N ASP A 122 -16.16 13.84 -7.34
CA ASP A 122 -14.77 13.96 -7.77
C ASP A 122 -13.80 13.75 -6.58
N TYR A 123 -14.12 14.26 -5.38
CA TYR A 123 -13.35 14.00 -4.16
C TYR A 123 -13.36 12.51 -3.77
N SER A 124 -14.52 11.84 -3.85
CA SER A 124 -14.63 10.42 -3.52
C SER A 124 -13.79 9.57 -4.47
N ALA A 125 -13.84 9.89 -5.77
CA ALA A 125 -13.04 9.25 -6.81
C ALA A 125 -11.53 9.49 -6.59
N ALA A 126 -11.13 10.72 -6.27
CA ALA A 126 -9.75 11.04 -5.91
C ALA A 126 -9.27 10.21 -4.70
N ALA A 127 -10.07 10.14 -3.64
CA ALA A 127 -9.73 9.39 -2.43
C ALA A 127 -9.64 7.87 -2.63
N ALA A 128 -10.20 7.33 -3.72
CA ALA A 128 -10.07 5.93 -4.09
C ALA A 128 -8.72 5.61 -4.76
N ILE A 129 -8.11 6.60 -5.42
CA ILE A 129 -6.87 6.46 -6.20
C ILE A 129 -5.64 6.90 -5.38
N LEU A 130 -5.78 7.95 -4.57
CA LEU A 130 -4.68 8.54 -3.82
C LEU A 130 -4.12 7.56 -2.77
N THR A 131 -2.81 7.34 -2.84
CA THR A 131 -2.06 6.46 -1.93
C THR A 131 -1.50 7.21 -0.73
N GLU A 132 -1.14 8.48 -0.92
CA GLU A 132 -0.58 9.34 0.14
C GLU A 132 -1.66 9.64 1.20
N PRO A 133 -1.46 9.23 2.47
CA PRO A 133 -2.50 9.31 3.49
C PRO A 133 -3.04 10.72 3.72
N SER A 134 -2.16 11.73 3.68
CA SER A 134 -2.52 13.14 3.87
C SER A 134 -3.46 13.65 2.76
N LEU A 135 -3.17 13.31 1.50
CA LEU A 135 -3.99 13.68 0.35
C LEU A 135 -5.33 12.92 0.33
N LYS A 136 -5.31 11.63 0.69
CA LYS A 136 -6.52 10.83 0.81
C LYS A 136 -7.44 11.38 1.90
N ALA A 137 -6.89 11.78 3.05
CA ALA A 137 -7.64 12.42 4.12
C ALA A 137 -8.24 13.76 3.68
N ARG A 138 -7.47 14.60 2.97
CA ARG A 138 -7.97 15.84 2.36
C ARG A 138 -9.15 15.58 1.43
N ALA A 139 -9.01 14.61 0.53
CA ALA A 139 -10.08 14.25 -0.41
C ALA A 139 -11.34 13.78 0.33
N ARG A 140 -11.21 12.93 1.36
CA ARG A 140 -12.34 12.48 2.18
C ARG A 140 -13.00 13.59 2.98
N MET A 141 -12.21 14.54 3.51
CA MET A 141 -12.77 15.71 4.18
C MET A 141 -13.55 16.58 3.18
N GLY A 142 -12.98 16.81 1.98
CA GLY A 142 -13.64 17.52 0.89
C GLY A 142 -14.95 16.87 0.45
N GLU A 143 -14.97 15.54 0.29
CA GLU A 143 -16.18 14.74 0.00
C GLU A 143 -17.26 15.00 1.04
N ALA A 144 -16.93 14.82 2.33
CA ALA A 144 -17.87 15.01 3.42
C ALA A 144 -18.43 16.44 3.48
N VAL A 145 -17.56 17.45 3.43
CA VAL A 145 -17.97 18.86 3.49
C VAL A 145 -18.80 19.24 2.26
N SER A 146 -18.46 18.71 1.08
CA SER A 146 -19.27 18.90 -0.14
C SER A 146 -20.66 18.30 0.03
N HIS A 147 -20.79 17.09 0.57
CA HIS A 147 -22.09 16.51 0.89
C HIS A 147 -22.90 17.35 1.89
N VAL A 148 -22.26 17.89 2.93
CA VAL A 148 -22.94 18.81 3.86
C VAL A 148 -23.45 20.06 3.13
N ARG A 149 -22.65 20.64 2.24
CA ARG A 149 -23.02 21.84 1.46
C ARG A 149 -24.12 21.57 0.43
N ASP A 150 -24.18 20.35 -0.09
CA ASP A 150 -25.22 19.85 -0.99
C ASP A 150 -26.54 19.51 -0.25
N GLY A 151 -26.54 19.55 1.09
CA GLY A 151 -27.68 19.11 1.93
C GLY A 151 -27.78 17.59 2.07
N ALA A 152 -26.85 16.83 1.49
CA ALA A 152 -26.77 15.37 1.54
C ALA A 152 -26.10 14.88 2.83
N THR A 153 -26.59 15.32 4.00
CA THR A 153 -25.97 15.04 5.31
C THR A 153 -25.85 13.55 5.61
N ALA A 154 -26.83 12.73 5.18
CA ALA A 154 -26.79 11.28 5.31
C ALA A 154 -25.61 10.62 4.56
N ALA A 155 -25.12 11.24 3.48
CA ALA A 155 -23.92 10.78 2.77
C ALA A 155 -22.62 11.29 3.43
N ALA A 156 -22.67 12.46 4.08
CA ALA A 156 -21.52 13.04 4.78
C ALA A 156 -21.14 12.29 6.06
N GLU A 157 -22.13 11.93 6.88
CA GLU A 157 -21.92 11.30 8.20
C GLU A 157 -20.97 10.08 8.18
N PRO A 158 -21.16 9.05 7.35
CA PRO A 158 -20.29 7.87 7.38
C PRO A 158 -18.85 8.18 6.96
N VAL A 159 -18.63 9.22 6.14
CA VAL A 159 -17.28 9.67 5.75
C VAL A 159 -16.60 10.37 6.93
N LEU A 160 -17.31 11.27 7.60
CA LEU A 160 -16.82 11.97 8.79
C LEU A 160 -16.56 11.02 9.95
N GLU A 161 -17.45 10.06 10.21
CA GLU A 161 -17.27 9.09 11.29
C GLU A 161 -16.02 8.24 11.09
N ARG A 162 -15.72 7.86 9.84
CA ARG A 162 -14.50 7.13 9.51
C ARG A 162 -13.26 7.96 9.77
N LEU A 163 -13.24 9.22 9.32
CA LEU A 163 -12.13 10.13 9.56
C LEU A 163 -11.90 10.40 11.05
N ALA A 164 -12.97 10.56 11.83
CA ALA A 164 -12.92 10.82 13.26
C ALA A 164 -12.31 9.64 14.05
N ARG A 165 -12.70 8.41 13.68
CA ARG A 165 -12.32 7.18 14.40
C ARG A 165 -10.99 6.59 13.95
N ASP A 166 -10.46 6.97 12.80
CA ASP A 166 -9.20 6.44 12.28
C ASP A 166 -7.99 7.02 13.04
N ALA A 167 -7.41 6.20 13.92
CA ALA A 167 -6.27 6.59 14.75
C ALA A 167 -4.98 6.85 13.96
N SER A 168 -4.90 6.44 12.69
CA SER A 168 -3.76 6.77 11.81
C SER A 168 -3.82 8.20 11.27
N GLN A 169 -4.97 8.87 11.37
CA GLN A 169 -5.13 10.25 10.94
C GLN A 169 -4.51 11.23 11.95
N LEU A 170 -4.10 12.39 11.43
CA LEU A 170 -3.67 13.51 12.26
C LEU A 170 -4.79 13.93 13.22
N LEU A 171 -4.41 14.27 14.46
CA LEU A 171 -5.37 14.75 15.48
C LEU A 171 -6.25 15.88 14.94
N ALA A 172 -5.67 16.80 14.15
CA ALA A 172 -6.41 17.90 13.53
C ALA A 172 -7.54 17.43 12.60
N ILE A 173 -7.32 16.41 11.76
CA ILE A 173 -8.32 15.86 10.84
C ILE A 173 -9.44 15.16 11.62
N ARG A 174 -9.06 14.38 12.64
CA ARG A 174 -10.01 13.69 13.51
C ARG A 174 -10.89 14.70 14.27
N SER A 175 -10.29 15.74 14.84
CA SER A 175 -11.00 16.82 15.53
C SER A 175 -11.92 17.61 14.59
N GLU A 176 -11.49 17.89 13.36
CA GLU A 176 -12.34 18.53 12.32
C GLU A 176 -13.56 17.66 12.00
N ALA A 177 -13.36 16.37 11.79
CA ALA A 177 -14.45 15.45 11.49
C ALA A 177 -15.45 15.35 12.64
N HIS A 178 -14.97 15.25 13.89
CA HIS A 178 -15.83 15.33 15.07
C HIS A 178 -16.59 16.66 15.14
N TYR A 179 -15.96 17.78 14.77
CA TYR A 179 -16.62 19.07 14.80
C TYR A 179 -17.78 19.15 13.80
N HIS A 180 -17.57 18.67 12.56
CA HIS A 180 -18.64 18.59 11.57
C HIS A 180 -19.79 17.69 12.04
N LEU A 181 -19.50 16.53 12.63
CA LEU A 181 -20.53 15.66 13.21
C LEU A 181 -21.30 16.35 14.35
N ALA A 182 -20.61 17.11 15.19
CA ALA A 182 -21.24 17.86 16.28
C ALA A 182 -22.20 18.95 15.75
N VAL A 183 -21.79 19.65 14.69
CA VAL A 183 -22.64 20.66 14.02
C VAL A 183 -23.86 20.01 13.38
N LEU A 184 -23.69 18.91 12.65
CA LEU A 184 -24.80 18.18 12.02
C LEU A 184 -25.80 17.65 13.06
N ALA A 185 -25.31 17.07 14.17
CA ALA A 185 -26.15 16.61 15.26
C ALA A 185 -26.97 17.76 15.88
N ARG A 186 -26.33 18.91 16.13
CA ARG A 186 -27.02 20.11 16.63
C ARG A 186 -28.11 20.58 15.66
N GLU A 187 -27.81 20.62 14.36
CA GLU A 187 -28.78 21.01 13.33
C GLU A 187 -29.97 20.05 13.22
N ALA A 188 -29.74 18.76 13.52
CA ALA A 188 -30.79 17.75 13.64
C ALA A 188 -31.56 17.80 14.97
N GLY A 189 -31.18 18.66 15.91
CA GLY A 189 -31.76 18.73 17.26
C GLY A 189 -31.27 17.65 18.23
N ASP A 190 -30.30 16.83 17.83
CA ASP A 190 -29.67 15.81 18.67
C ASP A 190 -28.54 16.44 19.50
N TYR A 191 -28.94 17.16 20.55
CA TYR A 191 -28.01 17.91 21.38
C TYR A 191 -27.08 17.02 22.23
N ASP A 192 -27.49 15.80 22.55
CA ASP A 192 -26.64 14.84 23.26
C ASP A 192 -25.52 14.33 22.37
N ARG A 193 -25.82 13.92 21.12
CA ARG A 193 -24.77 13.55 20.15
C ARG A 193 -23.89 14.75 19.83
N ALA A 194 -24.45 15.95 19.71
CA ALA A 194 -23.66 17.16 19.50
C ALA A 194 -22.66 17.41 20.65
N ARG A 195 -23.10 17.22 21.90
CA ARG A 195 -22.24 17.33 23.09
C ARG A 195 -21.18 16.25 23.14
N GLU A 196 -21.55 14.99 22.89
CA GLU A 196 -20.63 13.85 22.82
C GLU A 196 -19.50 14.09 21.81
N LYS A 197 -19.81 14.57 20.60
CA LYS A 197 -18.79 14.85 19.59
C LYS A 197 -17.94 16.07 19.93
N ALA A 198 -18.49 17.09 20.58
CA ALA A 198 -17.71 18.22 21.07
C ALA A 198 -16.72 17.78 22.17
N ASP A 199 -17.16 16.95 23.11
CA ASP A 199 -16.32 16.41 24.18
C ASP A 199 -15.21 15.51 23.61
N ALA A 200 -15.51 14.70 22.59
CA ALA A 200 -14.50 13.90 21.90
C ALA A 200 -13.35 14.76 21.32
N ILE A 201 -13.62 15.99 20.88
CA ILE A 201 -12.56 16.92 20.40
C ILE A 201 -11.71 17.40 21.57
N LEU A 202 -12.34 17.76 22.68
CA LEU A 202 -11.68 18.28 23.88
C LEU A 202 -10.80 17.21 24.53
N ASP A 203 -11.23 15.96 24.52
CA ASP A 203 -10.44 14.83 25.02
C ASP A 203 -9.29 14.48 24.05
N LEU A 204 -9.54 14.53 22.74
CA LEU A 204 -8.56 14.13 21.72
C LEU A 204 -7.41 15.14 21.58
N ASN A 205 -7.72 16.43 21.59
CA ASN A 205 -6.74 17.49 21.39
C ASN A 205 -7.12 18.78 22.15
N PRO A 206 -6.99 18.79 23.49
CA PRO A 206 -7.49 19.89 24.33
C PRO A 206 -6.89 21.27 24.03
N GLY A 207 -5.67 21.33 23.48
CA GLY A 207 -4.99 22.56 23.07
C GLY A 207 -5.07 22.87 21.57
N GLY A 208 -5.79 22.05 20.80
CA GLY A 208 -5.88 22.18 19.35
C GLY A 208 -6.78 23.32 18.89
N PHE A 209 -6.60 23.75 17.64
CA PHE A 209 -7.45 24.77 17.01
C PHE A 209 -8.96 24.47 17.13
N TRP A 210 -9.33 23.20 16.98
CA TRP A 210 -10.72 22.76 17.06
C TRP A 210 -11.30 22.72 18.48
N ALA A 211 -10.47 22.67 19.52
CA ALA A 211 -10.94 22.64 20.92
C ALA A 211 -11.69 23.93 21.29
N ASN A 212 -11.18 25.09 20.88
CA ASN A 212 -11.87 26.38 21.11
C ASN A 212 -13.25 26.41 20.45
N ARG A 213 -13.36 25.89 19.22
CA ARG A 213 -14.64 25.80 18.50
C ARG A 213 -15.58 24.79 19.14
N ALA A 214 -15.07 23.65 19.59
CA ALA A 214 -15.83 22.63 20.30
C ALA A 214 -16.39 23.17 21.62
N GLN A 215 -15.61 23.91 22.39
CA GLN A 215 -16.05 24.54 23.63
C GLN A 215 -17.15 25.57 23.38
N SER A 216 -17.00 26.41 22.35
CA SER A 216 -18.02 27.37 21.95
C SER A 216 -19.32 26.67 21.50
N LEU A 217 -19.22 25.57 20.75
CA LEU A 217 -20.37 24.77 20.36
C LEU A 217 -21.05 24.18 21.60
N ARG A 218 -20.30 23.49 22.45
CA ARG A 218 -20.77 22.82 23.68
C ARG A 218 -21.51 23.75 24.64
N THR A 219 -21.06 24.99 24.76
CA THR A 219 -21.68 26.03 25.62
C THR A 219 -22.93 26.64 25.02
N SER A 220 -23.09 26.58 23.68
CA SER A 220 -24.30 27.02 22.99
C SER A 220 -25.44 25.99 23.00
N LEU A 221 -25.16 24.74 23.39
CA LEU A 221 -26.15 23.67 23.45
C LEU A 221 -27.05 23.82 24.69
N PRO A 222 -28.34 23.45 24.61
CA PRO A 222 -29.22 23.39 25.78
C PRO A 222 -28.65 22.52 26.91
N PRO A 223 -29.06 22.78 28.18
CA PRO A 223 -28.75 21.89 29.30
C PRO A 223 -29.18 20.46 28.98
N GLN A 224 -28.45 19.46 29.45
CA GLN A 224 -28.92 18.08 29.37
C GLN A 224 -30.17 17.95 30.24
N GLU A 225 -31.28 17.52 29.65
CA GLU A 225 -32.48 17.18 30.41
C GLU A 225 -32.18 15.91 31.22
N SER A 226 -32.31 16.01 32.54
CA SER A 226 -32.02 14.96 33.53
C SER A 226 -33.11 13.91 33.62
#